data_AF-A0A358MCD8-F1
#
_entry.id   AF-A0A358MCD8-F1
#
_cell.length_a   1.000
_cell.length_b   1.000
_cell.length_c   1.000
_cell.angle_alpha   90.00
_cell.angle_beta   90.00
_cell.angle_gamma   90.00
#
_symmetry.space_group_name_H-M   'P 1'
#
loop_
_entity.id
_entity.type
_entity.pdbx_description
1 polymer ?
#
loop_
_entity_poly.entity_id
_entity_poly.type
_entity_poly.pdbx_seq_one_letter_code
_entity_poly.pdbx_strand_id
1 'polypeptide(L)'
;DEPTNDLDIETLDLLQELIDDYDGTVLLVSHDRDFLDRVATTTIAIEPEGKVTAYAGGWTDYLAQRQLESAESAPKVKAAETRSKSDAKSSAGLSFTEKHRLEALPSVIDKLGAEIAKLEEFLAQPDLYAVHPAKFNKGTEALVERQTALAAAEEEWLILAEKAESGK
;
A
#
# COMPACT_ATOMS: atom_id res chain seq x y z
N ASP A 1 -14.87 7.77 -1.90
CA ASP A 1 -15.38 7.39 -3.23
C ASP A 1 -14.23 7.68 -4.18
N GLU A 2 -13.61 6.62 -4.70
CA GLU A 2 -12.28 6.68 -5.33
C GLU A 2 -12.36 7.19 -6.78
N PRO A 3 -11.80 8.38 -7.09
CA PRO A 3 -11.72 8.84 -8.46
C PRO A 3 -10.49 8.29 -9.20
N THR A 4 -9.56 7.60 -8.53
CA THR A 4 -8.23 7.24 -9.05
C THR A 4 -8.18 5.89 -9.77
N ASN A 5 -9.17 5.01 -9.56
CA ASN A 5 -9.13 3.63 -10.05
C ASN A 5 -9.26 3.50 -11.59
N ASP A 6 -9.79 4.53 -12.25
CA ASP A 6 -10.05 4.55 -13.70
C ASP A 6 -9.24 5.62 -14.46
N LEU A 7 -8.23 6.24 -13.82
CA LEU A 7 -7.50 7.36 -14.41
C LEU A 7 -6.15 6.93 -14.99
N ASP A 8 -6.01 7.12 -16.31
CA ASP A 8 -4.72 7.07 -16.98
C ASP A 8 -3.73 8.07 -16.34
N ILE A 9 -2.41 7.79 -16.42
CA ILE A 9 -1.33 8.61 -15.83
C ILE A 9 -1.48 10.10 -16.18
N GLU A 10 -1.88 10.42 -17.41
CA GLU A 10 -2.10 11.79 -17.86
C GLU A 10 -3.23 12.50 -17.09
N THR A 11 -4.26 11.76 -16.67
CA THR A 11 -5.40 12.31 -15.92
C THR A 11 -5.08 12.46 -14.43
N LEU A 12 -4.21 11.60 -13.88
CA LEU A 12 -3.69 11.76 -12.53
C LEU A 12 -2.81 13.02 -12.39
N ASP A 13 -2.02 13.34 -13.41
CA ASP A 13 -1.23 14.57 -13.45
C ASP A 13 -2.12 15.82 -13.59
N LEU A 14 -3.18 15.75 -14.41
CA LEU A 14 -4.17 16.83 -14.49
C LEU A 14 -4.93 17.03 -13.18
N LEU A 15 -5.27 15.94 -12.48
CA LEU A 15 -5.94 15.98 -11.18
C LEU A 15 -5.04 16.61 -10.10
N GLN A 16 -3.73 16.32 -10.13
CA GLN A 16 -2.73 16.98 -9.29
C GLN A 16 -2.72 18.49 -9.54
N GLU A 17 -2.62 18.92 -10.80
CA GLU A 17 -2.55 20.34 -11.17
C GLU A 17 -3.83 21.10 -10.76
N LEU A 18 -4.99 20.46 -10.86
CA LEU A 18 -6.28 20.98 -10.39
C LEU A 18 -6.36 21.13 -8.87
N ILE A 19 -5.73 20.22 -8.11
CA ILE A 19 -5.74 20.27 -6.64
C ILE A 19 -4.73 21.33 -6.14
N ASP A 20 -3.58 21.46 -6.80
CA ASP A 20 -2.56 22.46 -6.47
C ASP A 20 -3.06 23.91 -6.68
N ASP A 21 -3.86 24.15 -7.73
CA ASP A 21 -4.40 25.49 -8.03
C ASP A 21 -5.72 25.80 -7.28
N TYR A 22 -6.20 24.88 -6.44
CA TYR A 22 -7.42 25.07 -5.67
C TYR A 22 -7.16 25.77 -4.33
N ASP A 23 -7.63 27.01 -4.19
CA ASP A 23 -7.50 27.84 -2.97
C ASP A 23 -8.25 27.31 -1.71
N GLY A 24 -8.88 26.14 -1.78
CA GLY A 24 -9.67 25.55 -0.68
C GLY A 24 -9.03 24.30 -0.06
N THR A 25 -9.65 23.76 0.99
CA THR A 25 -9.21 22.50 1.61
C THR A 25 -9.92 21.31 0.95
N VAL A 26 -9.15 20.37 0.42
CA VAL A 26 -9.66 19.12 -0.17
C VAL A 26 -9.42 17.98 0.83
N LEU A 27 -10.49 17.24 1.18
CA LEU A 27 -10.37 15.99 1.93
C LEU A 27 -10.52 14.82 0.95
N LEU A 28 -9.42 14.12 0.75
CA LEU A 28 -9.28 13.01 -0.19
C LEU A 28 -9.20 11.69 0.59
N VAL A 29 -9.93 10.68 0.12
CA VAL A 29 -9.77 9.29 0.55
C VAL A 29 -9.42 8.49 -0.68
N SER A 30 -8.18 8.00 -0.74
CA SER A 30 -7.65 7.18 -1.83
C SER A 30 -6.83 6.04 -1.24
N HIS A 31 -6.84 4.89 -1.91
CA HIS A 31 -5.96 3.76 -1.60
C HIS A 31 -4.69 3.76 -2.46
N ASP A 32 -4.58 4.66 -3.44
CA ASP A 32 -3.38 4.87 -4.24
C ASP A 32 -2.32 5.67 -3.46
N ARG A 33 -1.25 4.97 -3.08
CA ARG A 33 -0.17 5.50 -2.25
C ARG A 33 0.70 6.51 -2.98
N ASP A 34 0.95 6.29 -4.27
CA ASP A 34 1.77 7.19 -5.09
C ASP A 34 1.01 8.50 -5.34
N PHE A 35 -0.30 8.41 -5.55
CA PHE A 35 -1.17 9.58 -5.62
C PHE A 35 -1.24 10.34 -4.30
N LEU A 36 -1.42 9.63 -3.17
CA LEU A 36 -1.39 10.24 -1.84
C LEU A 36 -0.05 10.89 -1.53
N ASP A 37 1.07 10.28 -1.90
CA ASP A 37 2.40 10.85 -1.69
C ASP A 37 2.64 12.12 -2.49
N ARG A 38 2.04 12.24 -3.68
CA ARG A 38 2.17 13.41 -4.54
C ARG A 38 1.23 14.54 -4.17
N VAL A 39 0.02 14.24 -3.71
CA VAL A 39 -1.07 15.22 -3.51
C VAL A 39 -1.30 15.56 -2.03
N ALA A 40 -1.11 14.61 -1.11
CA ALA A 40 -1.46 14.82 0.28
C ALA A 40 -0.41 15.67 1.00
N THR A 41 -0.85 16.84 1.46
CA THR A 41 -0.06 17.71 2.34
C THR A 41 -0.12 17.27 3.81
N THR A 42 -1.17 16.52 4.18
CA THR A 42 -1.37 15.99 5.53
C THR A 42 -2.16 14.69 5.45
N THR A 43 -1.63 13.64 6.07
CA THR A 43 -2.26 12.32 6.16
C THR A 43 -2.90 12.13 7.52
N ILE A 44 -4.20 11.85 7.57
CA ILE A 44 -4.93 11.56 8.81
C ILE A 44 -5.06 10.04 8.95
N ALA A 45 -4.42 9.46 9.96
CA ALA A 45 -4.52 8.03 10.25
C ALA A 45 -5.45 7.76 11.42
N ILE A 46 -6.29 6.73 11.27
CA ILE A 46 -7.15 6.22 12.33
C ILE A 46 -6.46 4.99 12.93
N GLU A 47 -6.01 5.12 14.17
CA GLU A 47 -5.32 4.06 14.90
C GLU A 47 -6.29 3.06 15.55
N PRO A 48 -5.83 1.82 15.87
CA PRO A 48 -6.67 0.74 16.40
C PRO A 48 -7.41 1.06 17.71
N GLU A 49 -6.96 2.09 18.44
CA GLU A 49 -7.60 2.56 19.68
C GLU A 49 -8.67 3.65 19.43
N GLY A 50 -9.01 3.93 18.17
CA GLY A 50 -9.91 5.03 17.79
C GLY A 50 -9.28 6.42 17.90
N LYS A 51 -7.95 6.48 18.03
CA LYS A 51 -7.19 7.74 17.98
C LYS A 51 -7.03 8.19 16.53
N VAL A 52 -7.25 9.48 16.30
CA VAL A 52 -7.05 10.11 15.01
C VAL A 52 -5.80 10.97 15.11
N THR A 53 -4.76 10.61 14.37
CA THR A 53 -3.46 11.27 14.40
C THR A 53 -3.18 11.87 13.02
N ALA A 54 -2.84 13.15 12.99
CA ALA A 54 -2.49 13.85 11.75
C ALA A 54 -0.97 13.87 11.59
N TYR A 55 -0.52 13.43 10.43
CA TYR A 55 0.89 13.37 10.02
C TYR A 55 1.12 14.34 8.87
N ALA A 56 2.21 15.10 8.92
CA ALA A 56 2.55 16.03 7.85
C ALA A 56 3.18 15.25 6.69
N GLY A 57 2.72 15.49 5.46
CA GLY A 57 3.15 14.77 4.27
C GLY A 57 2.26 13.59 3.89
N GLY A 58 2.76 12.79 2.96
CA GLY A 58 2.03 11.72 2.29
C GLY A 58 1.97 10.41 3.08
N TRP A 59 1.63 9.34 2.37
CA TRP A 59 1.62 7.97 2.86
C TRP A 59 3.01 7.49 3.33
N THR A 60 4.08 7.80 2.60
CA THR A 60 5.45 7.42 2.94
C THR A 60 5.92 8.11 4.22
N ASP A 61 5.60 9.40 4.39
CA ASP A 61 5.91 10.15 5.62
C ASP A 61 5.17 9.57 6.84
N TYR A 62 3.90 9.24 6.66
CA TYR A 62 3.11 8.53 7.67
C TYR A 62 3.76 7.20 8.07
N LEU A 63 4.15 6.35 7.11
CA LEU A 63 4.80 5.07 7.41
C LEU A 63 6.13 5.24 8.16
N ALA A 64 6.94 6.23 7.78
CA ALA A 64 8.20 6.54 8.44
C ALA A 64 7.99 6.98 9.90
N GLN A 65 7.02 7.87 10.15
CA GLN A 65 6.69 8.31 11.51
C GLN A 65 6.09 7.19 12.36
N ARG A 66 5.24 6.33 11.77
CA ARG A 66 4.67 5.18 12.49
C ARG A 66 5.71 4.11 12.87
N GLN A 67 6.73 3.89 12.02
CA GLN A 67 7.84 3.00 12.34
C GLN A 67 8.71 3.55 13.48
N LEU A 68 8.93 4.86 13.53
CA LEU A 68 9.65 5.52 14.62
C LEU A 68 8.88 5.43 15.95
N GLU A 69 7.56 5.66 15.94
CA GLU A 69 6.70 5.53 17.13
C GLU A 69 6.62 4.06 17.64
N SER A 70 6.61 3.09 16.71
CA SER A 70 6.64 1.65 17.07
C SER A 70 8.02 1.20 17.58
N ALA A 71 9.11 1.84 17.16
CA ALA A 71 10.46 1.52 17.61
C ALA A 71 10.77 2.08 19.01
N GLU A 72 10.09 3.15 19.43
CA GLU A 72 10.30 3.77 20.74
C GLU A 72 9.63 3.00 21.91
N SER A 73 8.80 2.00 21.60
CA SER A 73 8.10 1.16 22.59
C SER A 73 8.75 -0.21 22.85
N ALA A 74 9.93 -0.50 22.29
CA ALA A 74 10.67 -1.73 22.56
C ALA A 74 11.75 -1.57 23.65
N PRO A 75 11.76 -2.39 24.73
CA PRO A 75 12.79 -2.31 25.76
C PRO A 75 14.14 -2.77 25.21
N LYS A 76 15.16 -1.90 25.30
CA LYS A 76 16.57 -2.20 25.02
C LYS A 76 17.04 -3.38 25.88
N VAL A 77 17.33 -4.52 25.24
CA VAL A 77 18.21 -5.54 25.80
C VAL A 77 19.45 -5.66 24.92
N LYS A 78 20.59 -5.21 25.45
CA LYS A 78 21.92 -5.50 24.92
C LYS A 78 22.21 -6.99 25.10
N ALA A 79 22.69 -7.67 24.06
CA ALA A 79 23.99 -8.35 24.09
C ALA A 79 24.29 -9.16 22.80
N ALA A 80 25.56 -9.07 22.43
CA ALA A 80 26.40 -10.07 21.78
C ALA A 80 26.26 -10.29 20.26
N GLU A 81 27.28 -9.74 19.59
CA GLU A 81 27.85 -10.17 18.32
C GLU A 81 27.52 -11.60 17.89
N THR A 82 26.97 -11.72 16.68
CA THR A 82 27.44 -12.75 15.76
C THR A 82 27.79 -12.06 14.46
N ARG A 83 29.10 -12.00 14.16
CA ARG A 83 29.60 -11.69 12.84
C ARG A 83 28.96 -12.65 11.85
N SER A 84 28.12 -12.14 10.98
CA SER A 84 27.95 -12.71 9.65
C SER A 84 28.28 -11.62 8.65
N LYS A 85 29.55 -11.64 8.22
CA LYS A 85 29.90 -11.12 6.90
C LYS A 85 28.96 -11.78 5.90
N SER A 86 28.07 -10.98 5.33
CA SER A 86 27.66 -11.17 3.95
C SER A 86 27.78 -9.82 3.27
N ASP A 87 29.03 -9.48 2.95
CA ASP A 87 29.32 -8.88 1.65
C ASP A 87 28.78 -9.85 0.59
N ALA A 88 27.48 -9.80 0.33
CA ALA A 88 26.89 -10.42 -0.83
C ALA A 88 27.15 -9.47 -2.00
N LYS A 89 28.31 -9.70 -2.63
CA LYS A 89 28.59 -9.27 -4.00
C LYS A 89 27.30 -9.32 -4.81
N SER A 90 26.98 -8.19 -5.42
CA SER A 90 26.17 -8.06 -6.63
C SER A 90 26.33 -9.27 -7.55
N SER A 91 25.41 -10.23 -7.44
CA SER A 91 25.14 -11.18 -8.52
C SER A 91 24.15 -10.47 -9.43
N ALA A 92 24.69 -9.89 -10.51
CA ALA A 92 23.91 -9.34 -11.59
C ALA A 92 23.03 -10.46 -12.18
N GLY A 93 21.71 -10.32 -12.04
CA GLY A 93 20.69 -11.20 -12.60
C GLY A 93 19.81 -11.94 -11.58
N LEU A 94 18.54 -12.16 -11.96
CA LEU A 94 17.56 -12.92 -11.19
C LEU A 94 17.98 -14.39 -10.99
N SER A 95 17.81 -14.91 -9.77
CA SER A 95 17.89 -16.35 -9.49
C SER A 95 16.74 -17.13 -10.14
N PHE A 96 16.87 -18.45 -10.32
CA PHE A 96 15.84 -19.31 -10.92
C PHE A 96 14.49 -19.21 -10.17
N THR A 97 14.54 -19.13 -8.85
CA THR A 97 13.36 -18.94 -7.98
C THR A 97 12.72 -17.57 -8.16
N GLU A 98 13.53 -16.51 -8.30
CA GLU A 98 13.04 -15.15 -8.54
C GLU A 98 12.42 -15.00 -9.94
N LYS A 99 12.99 -15.65 -10.98
CA LYS A 99 12.40 -15.66 -12.33
C LYS A 99 11.03 -16.30 -12.35
N HIS A 100 10.90 -17.50 -11.78
CA HIS A 100 9.61 -18.19 -11.69
C HIS A 100 8.59 -17.38 -10.86
N ARG A 101 9.06 -16.68 -9.82
CA ARG A 101 8.22 -15.80 -9.02
C ARG A 101 7.71 -14.61 -9.84
N LEU A 102 8.59 -13.94 -10.59
CA LEU A 102 8.23 -12.84 -11.51
C LEU A 102 7.18 -13.27 -12.53
N GLU A 103 7.32 -14.48 -13.12
CA GLU A 103 6.34 -15.02 -14.08
C GLU A 103 4.98 -15.35 -13.43
N ALA A 104 4.96 -15.69 -12.15
CA ALA A 104 3.74 -16.05 -11.42
C ALA A 104 2.99 -14.84 -10.85
N LEU A 105 3.69 -13.75 -10.52
CA LEU A 105 3.13 -12.57 -9.87
C LEU A 105 1.95 -11.92 -10.63
N PRO A 106 1.97 -11.76 -11.97
CA PRO A 106 0.83 -11.21 -12.71
C PRO A 106 -0.47 -11.99 -12.46
N SER A 107 -0.42 -13.33 -12.47
CA SER A 107 -1.60 -14.15 -12.19
C SER A 107 -2.08 -14.02 -10.74
N VAL A 108 -1.17 -13.73 -9.80
CA VAL A 108 -1.52 -13.49 -8.39
C VAL A 108 -2.20 -12.12 -8.24
N ILE A 109 -1.67 -11.09 -8.91
CA ILE A 109 -2.22 -9.73 -8.95
C ILE A 109 -3.64 -9.77 -9.54
N ASP A 110 -3.84 -10.41 -10.71
CA ASP A 110 -5.15 -10.58 -11.34
C ASP A 110 -6.17 -11.25 -10.40
N LYS A 111 -5.73 -12.28 -9.69
CA LYS A 111 -6.58 -13.02 -8.76
C LYS A 111 -6.97 -12.16 -7.56
N LEU A 112 -6.01 -11.44 -6.98
CA LEU A 112 -6.25 -10.55 -5.85
C LEU A 112 -7.20 -9.40 -6.25
N GLY A 113 -7.01 -8.81 -7.44
CA GLY A 113 -7.94 -7.82 -7.99
C GLY A 113 -9.37 -8.36 -8.14
N ALA A 114 -9.52 -9.58 -8.66
CA ALA A 114 -10.84 -10.22 -8.76
C ALA A 114 -11.48 -10.55 -7.40
N GLU A 115 -10.67 -10.83 -6.36
CA GLU A 115 -11.16 -11.01 -4.99
C GLU A 115 -11.60 -9.68 -4.36
N ILE A 116 -10.85 -8.60 -4.58
CA ILE A 116 -11.16 -7.23 -4.14
C ILE A 116 -12.48 -6.78 -4.75
N ALA A 117 -12.64 -6.86 -6.07
CA ALA A 117 -13.87 -6.45 -6.75
C ALA A 117 -15.12 -7.16 -6.22
N LYS A 118 -15.01 -8.45 -5.87
CA LYS A 118 -16.12 -9.20 -5.25
C LYS A 118 -16.43 -8.74 -3.83
N LEU A 119 -15.41 -8.39 -3.05
CA LEU A 119 -15.59 -7.87 -1.70
C LEU A 119 -16.20 -6.47 -1.73
N GLU A 120 -15.79 -5.64 -2.67
CA GLU A 120 -16.37 -4.30 -2.90
C GLU A 120 -17.84 -4.40 -3.31
N GLU A 121 -18.18 -5.27 -4.26
CA GLU A 121 -19.58 -5.49 -4.65
C GLU A 121 -20.43 -6.02 -3.48
N PHE A 122 -19.85 -6.90 -2.66
CA PHE A 122 -20.51 -7.36 -1.44
C PHE A 122 -20.73 -6.21 -0.44
N LEU A 123 -19.72 -5.38 -0.21
CA LEU A 123 -19.77 -4.26 0.74
C LEU A 123 -20.65 -3.09 0.25
N ALA A 124 -20.83 -2.96 -1.07
CA ALA A 124 -21.69 -1.95 -1.69
C ALA A 124 -23.20 -2.21 -1.47
N GLN A 125 -23.57 -3.36 -0.89
CA GLN A 125 -24.97 -3.68 -0.60
C GLN A 125 -25.54 -2.73 0.48
N PRO A 126 -26.58 -1.94 0.18
CA PRO A 126 -27.06 -0.85 1.04
C PRO A 126 -27.60 -1.34 2.40
N ASP A 127 -28.18 -2.54 2.44
CA ASP A 127 -28.74 -3.12 3.67
C ASP A 127 -27.72 -3.95 4.47
N LEU A 128 -26.52 -4.21 3.93
CA LEU A 128 -25.58 -5.16 4.54
C LEU A 128 -25.11 -4.69 5.92
N TYR A 129 -24.81 -3.40 6.06
CA TYR A 129 -24.41 -2.83 7.35
C TYR A 129 -25.54 -2.91 8.39
N ALA A 130 -26.77 -2.64 7.97
CA ALA A 130 -27.93 -2.61 8.86
C ALA A 130 -28.38 -4.01 9.30
N VAL A 131 -28.35 -4.99 8.38
CA VAL A 131 -28.85 -6.35 8.60
C VAL A 131 -27.75 -7.26 9.17
N HIS A 132 -26.51 -7.07 8.75
CA HIS A 132 -25.39 -7.95 9.09
C HIS A 132 -24.08 -7.19 9.37
N PRO A 133 -24.00 -6.37 10.43
CA PRO A 133 -22.82 -5.56 10.75
C PRO A 133 -21.55 -6.40 10.96
N ALA A 134 -21.66 -7.60 11.52
CA ALA A 134 -20.53 -8.51 11.68
C ALA A 134 -19.97 -9.02 10.34
N LYS A 135 -20.84 -9.22 9.33
CA LYS A 135 -20.39 -9.61 7.98
C LYS A 135 -19.78 -8.42 7.23
N PHE A 136 -20.34 -7.23 7.42
CA PHE A 136 -19.76 -5.99 6.89
C PHE A 136 -18.34 -5.79 7.43
N ASN A 137 -18.17 -5.76 8.76
CA ASN A 137 -16.85 -5.58 9.38
C ASN A 137 -15.83 -6.63 8.91
N LYS A 138 -16.25 -7.90 8.82
CA LYS A 138 -15.39 -8.98 8.31
C LYS A 138 -15.06 -8.80 6.82
N GLY A 139 -16.01 -8.33 6.02
CA GLY A 139 -15.80 -8.00 4.61
C GLY A 139 -14.81 -6.85 4.44
N THR A 140 -14.93 -5.79 5.26
CA THR A 140 -14.00 -4.66 5.28
C THR A 140 -12.60 -5.08 5.70
N GLU A 141 -12.46 -5.91 6.73
CA GLU A 141 -11.16 -6.45 7.15
C GLU A 141 -10.53 -7.30 6.04
N ALA A 142 -11.31 -8.17 5.40
CA ALA A 142 -10.85 -8.98 4.27
C ALA A 142 -10.47 -8.13 3.05
N LEU A 143 -11.19 -7.03 2.79
CA LEU A 143 -10.89 -6.10 1.71
C LEU A 143 -9.53 -5.43 1.94
N VAL A 144 -9.29 -4.92 3.15
CA VAL A 144 -8.00 -4.32 3.54
C VAL A 144 -6.86 -5.32 3.43
N GLU A 145 -7.07 -6.57 3.88
CA GLU A 145 -6.06 -7.64 3.75
C GLU A 145 -5.72 -7.90 2.29
N ARG A 146 -6.73 -8.01 1.41
CA ARG A 146 -6.54 -8.29 -0.02
C ARG A 146 -5.89 -7.13 -0.78
N GLN A 147 -6.28 -5.89 -0.48
CA GLN A 147 -5.62 -4.69 -1.01
C GLN A 147 -4.15 -4.61 -0.57
N THR A 148 -3.86 -4.92 0.70
CA THR A 148 -2.48 -4.96 1.22
C THR A 148 -1.65 -6.03 0.51
N ALA A 149 -2.23 -7.21 0.27
CA ALA A 149 -1.57 -8.29 -0.44
C ALA A 149 -1.34 -7.96 -1.93
N LEU A 150 -2.28 -7.26 -2.57
CA LEU A 150 -2.16 -6.80 -3.96
C LEU A 150 -0.95 -5.86 -4.08
N ALA A 151 -0.91 -4.82 -3.26
CA ALA A 151 0.18 -3.85 -3.27
C ALA A 151 1.55 -4.49 -3.00
N ALA A 152 1.63 -5.45 -2.08
CA ALA A 152 2.87 -6.19 -1.81
C ALA A 152 3.31 -7.06 -3.00
N ALA A 153 2.35 -7.67 -3.71
CA ALA A 153 2.65 -8.47 -4.90
C ALA A 153 3.12 -7.59 -6.08
N GLU A 154 2.53 -6.41 -6.24
CA GLU A 154 2.94 -5.41 -7.25
C GLU A 154 4.35 -4.88 -6.98
N GLU A 155 4.65 -4.53 -5.72
CA GLU A 155 6.00 -4.11 -5.31
C GLU A 155 7.03 -5.23 -5.53
N GLU A 156 6.69 -6.46 -5.17
CA GLU A 156 7.54 -7.63 -5.44
C GLU A 156 7.80 -7.78 -6.94
N TRP A 157 6.77 -7.60 -7.78
CA TRP A 157 6.91 -7.69 -9.23
C TRP A 157 7.82 -6.60 -9.78
N LEU A 158 7.67 -5.36 -9.32
CA LEU A 158 8.47 -4.22 -9.75
C LEU A 158 9.95 -4.40 -9.38
N ILE A 159 10.25 -4.81 -8.14
CA ILE A 159 11.63 -5.10 -7.69
C ILE A 159 12.26 -6.21 -8.52
N LEU A 160 11.51 -7.28 -8.79
CA LEU A 160 12.01 -8.39 -9.60
C LEU A 160 12.19 -7.98 -11.07
N ALA A 161 11.30 -7.16 -11.62
CA ALA A 161 11.41 -6.63 -12.97
C ALA A 161 12.64 -5.73 -13.13
N GLU A 162 12.88 -4.81 -12.19
CA GLU A 162 14.07 -3.94 -12.19
C GLU A 162 15.37 -4.75 -12.08
N LYS A 163 15.40 -5.78 -11.23
CA LYS A 163 16.51 -6.75 -11.16
C LYS A 163 16.70 -7.53 -12.46
N ALA A 164 15.62 -7.82 -13.19
CA ALA A 164 15.68 -8.49 -14.49
C ALA A 164 16.35 -7.60 -15.54
N GLU A 165 16.03 -6.31 -15.54
CA GLU A 165 16.56 -5.32 -16.49
C GLU A 165 18.00 -4.94 -16.18
N SER A 166 18.32 -4.66 -14.91
CA SER A 166 19.68 -4.29 -14.47
C SER A 166 20.70 -5.45 -14.56
N GLY A 167 20.22 -6.69 -14.63
CA GLY A 167 21.04 -7.88 -14.81
C GLY A 167 21.25 -8.33 -16.26
N LYS A 168 20.73 -7.57 -17.23
CA LYS A 168 20.80 -7.85 -18.68
C LYS A 168 21.91 -7.06 -19.35
#